data_AF-A0A7W1NYP9-F1
#
_entry.id   AF-A0A7W1NYP9-F1
#
_cell.length_a   1.000
_cell.length_b   1.000
_cell.length_c   1.000
_cell.angle_alpha   90.00
_cell.angle_beta   90.00
_cell.angle_gamma   90.00
#
_symmetry.space_group_name_H-M   'P 1'
#
loop_
_entity.id
_entity.type
_entity.pdbx_description
1 polymer ?
#
loop_
_entity_poly.entity_id
_entity_poly.type
_entity_poly.pdbx_seq_one_letter_code
_entity_poly.pdbx_strand_id
1 'polypeptide(L)' 'WQSPHNGATYPAGWNITVNTGDAQPLKISLKPLLADQELHGSGNVDYWEGAVQISGDQTGYGYAELTGYFQAMTGRF' A
#
# COMPACT_ATOMS: atom_id res chain seq x y z
N TRP A 1 4.92 -5.81 6.05
CA TRP A 1 4.29 -7.08 6.44
C TRP A 1 4.81 -8.17 5.53
N GLN A 2 5.22 -9.32 6.08
CA GLN A 2 5.64 -10.47 5.29
C GLN A 2 4.45 -11.42 5.16
N SER A 3 4.09 -11.78 3.92
CA SER A 3 3.00 -12.72 3.66
C SER A 3 3.37 -14.12 4.13
N PRO A 4 2.51 -14.81 4.90
CA PRO A 4 2.67 -16.22 5.21
C PRO A 4 2.29 -17.13 4.03
N HIS A 5 1.64 -16.61 2.99
CA HIS A 5 1.10 -17.40 1.88
C HIS A 5 2.09 -17.55 0.73
N ASN A 6 2.75 -16.46 0.32
CA ASN A 6 3.71 -16.46 -0.79
C ASN A 6 5.12 -15.98 -0.39
N GLY A 7 5.32 -15.56 0.87
CA GLY A 7 6.61 -15.11 1.40
C GLY A 7 7.02 -13.68 1.00
N ALA A 8 6.23 -12.98 0.20
CA ALA A 8 6.54 -11.61 -0.24
C ALA A 8 6.51 -10.62 0.94
N THR A 9 7.36 -9.60 0.88
CA THR A 9 7.37 -8.52 1.88
C THR A 9 6.74 -7.27 1.29
N TYR A 10 5.52 -6.97 1.74
CA TYR A 10 4.77 -5.79 1.36
C TYR A 10 5.03 -4.65 2.35
N PRO A 11 5.54 -3.48 1.92
CA PRO A 11 5.78 -2.34 2.80
C PRO A 11 4.47 -1.59 3.11
N ALA A 12 3.45 -2.28 3.62
CA ALA A 12 2.16 -1.69 3.94
C ALA A 12 2.28 -0.74 5.16
N GLY A 13 2.16 0.57 4.91
CA GLY A 13 2.21 1.64 5.89
C GLY A 13 3.24 2.72 5.53
N TRP A 14 2.85 3.99 5.60
CA TRP A 14 3.66 5.11 5.07
C TRP A 14 3.50 6.39 5.87
N ASN A 15 4.54 7.21 5.86
CA ASN A 15 4.43 8.64 6.12
C ASN A 15 4.62 9.36 4.79
N ILE A 16 3.61 10.12 4.37
CA ILE A 16 3.57 10.77 3.06
C ILE A 16 3.60 12.28 3.28
N THR A 17 4.49 12.96 2.55
CA THR A 17 4.52 14.41 2.45
C THR A 17 4.19 14.79 1.02
N VAL A 18 3.13 15.57 0.83
CA VAL A 18 2.68 16.07 -0.48
C VAL A 18 2.92 17.57 -0.53
N ASN A 19 3.68 18.02 -1.52
CA ASN A 19 3.77 19.44 -1.81
C ASN A 19 2.49 19.88 -2.54
N THR A 20 1.65 20.65 -1.86
CA THR A 20 0.38 21.17 -2.40
C THR A 20 0.55 22.49 -3.15
N GLY A 21 1.73 23.11 -3.11
CA GLY A 21 1.96 24.49 -3.56
C GLY A 21 1.71 25.55 -2.48
N ASP A 22 1.23 25.15 -1.30
CA ASP A 22 1.05 26.03 -0.15
C ASP A 22 2.35 26.26 0.64
N ALA A 23 2.32 27.22 1.57
CA ALA A 23 3.47 27.54 2.42
C ALA A 23 3.94 26.39 3.32
N GLN A 24 3.06 25.42 3.62
CA GLN A 24 3.38 24.22 4.38
C GLN A 24 2.92 22.99 3.59
N PRO A 25 3.73 21.92 3.50
CA PRO A 25 3.33 20.70 2.80
C PRO A 25 2.30 19.91 3.62
N LEU A 26 1.43 19.17 2.93
CA LEU A 26 0.50 18.24 3.56
C LEU A 26 1.25 17.00 4.06
N LYS A 27 1.11 16.68 5.34
CA LYS A 27 1.72 15.50 5.98
C LYS A 27 0.65 14.57 6.51
N ILE A 28 0.64 13.35 5.99
CA ILE A 28 -0.29 12.30 6.42
C ILE A 28 0.45 11.00 6.69
N SER A 29 -0.10 10.21 7.62
CA SER A 29 0.34 8.84 7.89
C SER A 29 -0.75 7.87 7.48
N LEU A 30 -0.37 6.83 6.75
CA LEU A 30 -1.22 5.74 6.31
C LEU A 30 -0.87 4.48 7.10
N LYS A 31 -1.87 3.88 7.77
CA LYS A 31 -1.74 2.60 8.47
C LYS A 31 -2.72 1.58 7.91
N PRO A 32 -2.30 0.38 7.52
CA PRO A 32 -3.24 -0.66 7.08
C PRO A 32 -4.20 -1.04 8.22
N LEU A 33 -5.48 -1.22 7.88
CA LEU A 33 -6.50 -1.68 8.84
C LEU A 33 -6.29 -3.14 9.24
N LEU A 34 -5.84 -3.96 8.28
CA LEU A 34 -5.43 -5.34 8.47
C LEU A 34 -4.08 -5.56 7.79
N ALA A 35 -3.23 -6.39 8.40
CA ALA A 35 -1.91 -6.69 7.85
C ALA A 35 -2.00 -7.59 6.61
N ASP A 36 -2.82 -8.64 6.70
CA ASP A 36 -3.07 -9.59 5.62
C ASP A 36 -4.27 -9.12 4.78
N GLN A 37 -3.96 -8.42 3.71
CA GLN A 37 -4.90 -8.00 2.66
C GLN A 37 -4.33 -8.40 1.30
N GLU A 38 -3.67 -9.56 1.26
CA GLU A 38 -3.14 -10.14 0.05
C GLU A 38 -4.27 -10.73 -0.80
N LEU A 39 -4.31 -10.32 -2.07
CA LEU A 39 -5.22 -10.85 -3.07
C LEU A 39 -4.46 -11.82 -3.98
N HIS A 40 -4.87 -13.08 -3.90
CA HIS A 40 -4.36 -14.15 -4.77
C HIS A 40 -5.12 -14.13 -6.10
N GLY A 41 -4.50 -13.56 -7.13
CA GLY A 41 -5.10 -13.50 -8.45
C GLY A 41 -5.12 -14.89 -9.11
N SER A 42 -6.28 -15.33 -9.60
CA SER A 42 -6.39 -16.46 -10.53
C SER A 42 -5.84 -16.06 -11.90
N GLY A 43 -4.51 -15.98 -12.05
CA GLY A 43 -3.89 -15.53 -13.31
C GLY A 43 -2.44 -15.06 -13.30
N ASN A 44 -1.63 -15.33 -12.26
CA ASN A 44 -0.17 -15.08 -12.17
C ASN A 44 0.30 -13.75 -11.53
N VAL A 45 -0.54 -13.01 -10.81
CA VAL A 45 -0.07 -11.85 -10.04
C VAL A 45 -0.72 -11.87 -8.65
N ASP A 46 0.12 -11.87 -7.62
CA ASP A 46 -0.31 -11.62 -6.25
C ASP A 46 -0.20 -10.12 -5.98
N TYR A 47 -1.31 -9.54 -5.53
CA TYR A 47 -1.43 -8.14 -5.15
C TYR A 47 -1.53 -8.07 -3.63
N TRP A 48 -1.08 -6.97 -3.03
CA TRP A 48 -1.61 -6.58 -1.73
C TRP A 48 -2.52 -5.38 -1.95
N GLU A 49 -3.76 -5.51 -1.52
CA GLU A 49 -4.86 -4.66 -1.93
C GLU A 49 -5.67 -4.35 -0.67
N GLY A 50 -5.34 -3.24 -0.02
CA GLY A 50 -5.71 -3.07 1.37
C GLY A 50 -6.23 -1.69 1.76
N ALA A 51 -7.27 -1.72 2.58
CA ALA A 51 -7.82 -0.55 3.23
C ALA A 51 -6.82 0.01 4.27
N VAL A 52 -6.68 1.34 4.27
CA VAL A 52 -5.77 2.08 5.16
C VAL A 52 -6.52 3.17 5.92
N GLN A 53 -6.15 3.39 7.18
CA GLN A 53 -6.52 4.56 7.96
C GLN A 53 -5.54 5.71 7.67
N ILE A 54 -6.09 6.92 7.50
CA ILE A 54 -5.35 8.16 7.29
C ILE A 54 -5.39 8.98 8.58
N SER A 55 -4.25 9.53 8.97
CA SER A 55 -4.10 10.43 10.13
C SER A 55 -3.05 11.52 9.85
N GLY A 56 -2.98 12.55 10.69
CA GLY A 56 -2.07 13.69 10.53
C GLY A 56 -2.84 14.96 10.22
N ASP A 57 -2.38 15.72 9.24
CA ASP A 57 -3.03 16.97 8.80
C ASP A 57 -4.44 16.73 8.23
N GLN A 58 -4.72 15.51 7.79
CA GLN A 58 -6.05 15.04 7.39
C GLN A 58 -6.33 13.67 8.01
N THR A 59 -7.62 13.36 8.16
CA THR A 59 -8.08 12.08 8.71
C THR A 59 -9.10 11.44 7.79
N GLY A 60 -9.14 10.12 7.75
CA GLY A 60 -10.07 9.39 6.89
C GLY A 60 -9.64 7.96 6.64
N TYR A 61 -10.13 7.41 5.54
CA TYR A 61 -9.80 6.08 5.06
C TYR A 61 -9.46 6.13 3.58
N GLY A 62 -8.64 5.19 3.12
CA GLY A 62 -8.26 5.04 1.73
C GLY A 62 -7.96 3.59 1.38
N TYR A 63 -7.39 3.39 0.21
CA TYR A 63 -6.98 2.09 -0.31
C TYR A 63 -5.59 2.20 -0.92
N ALA A 64 -4.77 1.17 -0.75
CA ALA A 64 -3.46 1.08 -1.36
C ALA A 64 -3.32 -0.27 -2.08
N GLU A 65 -2.76 -0.21 -3.28
CA GLU A 65 -2.41 -1.37 -4.09
C GLU A 65 -0.88 -1.49 -4.15
N LEU A 66 -0.37 -2.70 -3.90
CA LEU A 66 1.04 -3.03 -4.00
C LEU A 66 1.21 -4.24 -4.89
N THR A 67 2.04 -4.08 -5.91
CA THR A 67 2.31 -5.08 -6.94
C THR A 67 3.80 -5.24 -7.13
N GLY A 68 4.23 -6.34 -7.73
CA GLY A 68 5.65 -6.57 -8.00
C GLY A 68 6.48 -7.10 -6.82
N TYR A 69 5.88 -7.28 -5.63
CA TYR A 69 6.60 -7.72 -4.42
C TYR A 69 6.79 -9.24 -4.31
N PHE A 70 5.90 -10.03 -4.92
CA PHE A 70 6.08 -11.48 -5.04
C PHE A 70 6.83 -11.86 -6.32
N GLN A 71 6.41 -11.30 -7.45
CA GLN A 71 7.01 -11.53 -8.76
C GLN A 71 7.18 -10.21 -9.49
N ALA A 72 8.30 -10.03 -10.18
CA ALA A 72 8.55 -8.86 -11.00
C ALA A 72 7.46 -8.68 -12.06
N MET A 73 7.02 -7.43 -12.27
CA MET A 73 6.03 -7.09 -13.29
C MET A 73 6.63 -6.85 -14.69
N THR A 74 7.95 -6.96 -14.84
CA THR A 74 8.66 -6.68 -16.09
C THR A 74 8.15 -7.56 -17.23
N GLY A 75 7.88 -6.96 -18.40
CA GLY A 75 7.47 -7.67 -19.62
C GLY A 75 6.04 -8.20 -19.61
N ARG A 76 5.18 -7.71 -18.70
CA ARG A 76 3.76 -8.11 -18.61
C ARG A 76 2.80 -7.23 -19.44
N PHE A 77 3.33 -6.29 -20.23
CA PHE A 77 2.59 -5.42 -21.16
C PHE A 77 3.36 -5.25 -22.46
#